data_AF-A0A2E5AQB7-F1
#
_entry.id   AF-A0A2E5AQB7-F1
#
_cell.length_a   1.000
_cell.length_b   1.000
_cell.length_c   1.000
_cell.angle_alpha   90.00
_cell.angle_beta   90.00
_cell.angle_gamma   90.00
#
_symmetry.space_group_name_H-M   'P 1'
#
loop_
_entity.id
_entity.type
_entity.pdbx_description
1 polymer ?
#
loop_
_entity_poly.entity_id
_entity_poly.type
_entity_poly.pdbx_seq_one_letter_code
_entity_poly.pdbx_strand_id
1 'polypeptide(L)'
;MSTEKKTKINGINFRTDIVCYNKIGKPILLIECKSQNIKINIKTFDQLINYQSSLNANYMVITNGNKTICFNIKNNKINLIKKIPLYREV
;
A
#
# COMPACT_ATOMS: atom_id res chain seq x y z
N MET A 1 9.07 -7.14 9.12
CA MET A 1 9.14 -6.09 8.09
C MET A 1 9.92 -6.68 6.93
N SER A 2 9.36 -6.74 5.72
CA SER A 2 10.04 -7.29 4.54
C SER A 2 10.30 -6.14 3.57
N THR A 3 11.54 -5.96 3.14
CA THR A 3 11.95 -4.98 2.14
C THR A 3 12.20 -5.74 0.83
N GLU A 4 11.45 -5.39 -0.23
CA GLU A 4 11.43 -6.03 -1.55
C GLU A 4 11.42 -7.57 -1.56
N LYS A 5 10.22 -8.16 -1.65
CA LYS A 5 10.04 -9.58 -1.93
C LYS A 5 9.12 -9.74 -3.13
N LYS A 6 9.65 -10.24 -4.27
CA LYS A 6 8.82 -10.82 -5.33
C LYS A 6 8.01 -11.94 -4.67
N THR A 7 6.75 -11.65 -4.38
CA THR A 7 5.87 -12.61 -3.70
C THR A 7 4.88 -13.12 -4.72
N LYS A 8 4.88 -14.44 -4.93
CA LYS A 8 3.82 -15.08 -5.72
C LYS A 8 2.63 -15.27 -4.80
N ILE A 9 1.53 -14.59 -5.10
CA ILE A 9 0.23 -14.85 -4.48
C ILE A 9 -0.66 -15.33 -5.60
N ASN A 10 -1.22 -16.52 -5.46
CA ASN A 10 -2.09 -17.16 -6.47
C ASN A 10 -1.46 -17.21 -7.89
N GLY A 11 -0.14 -17.43 -7.98
CA GLY A 11 0.59 -17.49 -9.25
C GLY A 11 0.91 -16.14 -9.91
N ILE A 12 0.41 -15.03 -9.37
CA ILE A 12 0.66 -13.66 -9.86
C ILE A 12 1.88 -13.09 -9.12
N ASN A 13 2.79 -12.45 -9.86
CA ASN A 13 3.96 -11.78 -9.29
C ASN A 13 3.56 -10.42 -8.70
N PHE A 14 3.60 -10.29 -7.37
CA PHE A 14 3.36 -9.04 -6.67
C PHE A 14 4.66 -8.31 -6.37
N ARG A 15 4.67 -7.00 -6.65
CA ARG A 15 5.74 -6.07 -6.29
C ARG A 15 5.11 -4.79 -5.74
N THR A 16 4.91 -4.78 -4.43
CA THR A 16 4.83 -3.53 -3.66
C THR A 16 6.11 -3.46 -2.84
N ASP A 17 6.58 -2.26 -2.54
CA ASP A 17 7.83 -2.12 -1.78
C ASP A 17 7.67 -2.64 -0.35
N ILE A 18 6.51 -2.40 0.27
CA ILE A 18 6.20 -2.87 1.62
C ILE A 18 4.75 -3.34 1.71
N VAL A 19 4.55 -4.47 2.40
CA VAL A 19 3.24 -4.95 2.88
C VAL A 19 3.32 -5.16 4.38
N CYS A 20 2.36 -4.59 5.12
CA CYS A 20 2.20 -4.85 6.54
C CYS A 20 1.02 -5.79 6.76
N TYR A 21 1.23 -6.76 7.64
CA TYR A 21 0.25 -7.78 8.00
C TYR A 21 -0.15 -7.61 9.46
N ASN A 22 -1.39 -7.95 9.79
CA ASN A 22 -1.82 -8.08 11.17
C ASN A 22 -1.29 -9.38 11.81
N LYS A 23 -1.61 -9.61 13.09
CA LYS A 23 -1.17 -10.79 13.85
C LYS A 23 -1.61 -12.13 13.27
N ILE A 24 -2.65 -12.16 12.44
CA ILE A 24 -3.17 -13.38 11.79
C ILE A 24 -2.69 -13.52 10.33
N GLY A 25 -1.74 -12.68 9.89
CA GLY A 25 -1.18 -12.75 8.54
C GLY A 25 -2.06 -12.15 7.45
N LYS A 26 -3.09 -11.38 7.81
CA LYS A 26 -3.91 -10.64 6.83
C LYS A 26 -3.22 -9.32 6.44
N PRO A 27 -3.07 -8.99 5.14
CA PRO A 27 -2.59 -7.68 4.70
C PRO A 27 -3.50 -6.57 5.24
N ILE A 28 -2.92 -5.53 5.83
CA ILE A 28 -3.66 -4.37 6.35
C ILE A 28 -3.22 -3.06 5.71
N LEU A 29 -1.96 -2.97 5.26
CA LEU A 29 -1.39 -1.76 4.67
C LEU A 29 -0.44 -2.13 3.53
N LEU A 30 -0.59 -1.43 2.40
CA LEU A 30 0.32 -1.46 1.27
C LEU A 30 1.06 -0.13 1.15
N ILE A 31 2.35 -0.18 0.88
CA ILE A 31 3.17 1.02 0.66
C ILE A 31 3.92 0.88 -0.66
N GLU A 32 3.80 1.91 -1.50
CA GLU A 32 4.61 2.10 -2.70
C GLU A 32 5.54 3.30 -2.48
N CYS A 33 6.83 3.06 -2.63
CA CYS A 33 7.90 4.03 -2.51
C CYS A 33 8.44 4.37 -3.91
N LYS A 34 8.77 5.64 -4.14
CA LYS A 34 9.48 6.09 -5.34
C LYS A 34 10.72 6.87 -4.92
N SER A 35 11.66 7.00 -5.86
CA SER A 35 12.82 7.88 -5.66
C SER A 35 12.38 9.33 -5.45
N GLN A 36 13.15 10.09 -4.66
CA GLN A 36 12.86 11.47 -4.26
C GLN A 36 12.58 12.42 -5.43
N ASN A 37 13.24 12.19 -6.56
CA ASN A 37 13.13 13.02 -7.76
C ASN A 37 11.92 12.63 -8.65
N ILE A 38 11.23 11.52 -8.34
CA ILE A 38 10.08 11.05 -9.11
C ILE A 38 8.79 11.63 -8.53
N LYS A 39 8.02 12.34 -9.34
CA LYS A 39 6.70 12.85 -8.95
C LYS A 39 5.72 11.69 -8.79
N ILE A 40 4.99 11.68 -7.68
CA ILE A 40 3.84 10.79 -7.49
C ILE A 40 2.77 11.17 -8.53
N ASN A 41 2.39 10.21 -9.36
CA ASN A 41 1.46 10.38 -10.48
C ASN A 41 0.38 9.30 -10.49
N ILE A 42 -0.56 9.44 -11.43
CA ILE A 42 -1.70 8.52 -11.60
C ILE A 42 -1.23 7.08 -11.83
N LYS A 43 -0.18 6.85 -12.62
CA LYS A 43 0.38 5.50 -12.85
C LYS A 43 0.83 4.81 -11.56
N THR A 44 1.40 5.57 -10.62
CA THR A 44 1.82 5.02 -9.31
C THR A 44 0.61 4.62 -8.48
N PHE A 45 -0.47 5.38 -8.58
CA PHE A 45 -1.72 5.09 -7.90
C PHE A 45 -2.44 3.87 -8.50
N ASP A 46 -2.51 3.76 -9.82
CA ASP A 46 -3.10 2.62 -10.52
C ASP A 46 -2.40 1.30 -10.17
N GLN A 47 -1.06 1.33 -10.10
CA GLN A 47 -0.26 0.19 -9.67
C GLN A 47 -0.66 -0.25 -8.24
N LEU A 48 -0.79 0.68 -7.31
CA LEU A 48 -1.13 0.38 -5.92
C LEU A 48 -2.59 -0.10 -5.76
N ILE A 49 -3.54 0.46 -6.51
CA ILE A 49 -4.95 0.01 -6.53
C ILE A 49 -5.07 -1.44 -7.00
N ASN A 50 -4.35 -1.82 -8.05
CA ASN A 50 -4.40 -3.18 -8.58
C ASN A 50 -3.94 -4.20 -7.53
N TYR A 51 -2.89 -3.85 -6.77
CA TYR A 51 -2.41 -4.67 -5.68
C TYR A 51 -3.38 -4.70 -4.49
N GLN A 52 -3.95 -3.56 -4.13
CA GLN A 52 -4.99 -3.51 -3.10
C GLN A 52 -6.17 -4.41 -3.43
N SER A 53 -6.62 -4.41 -4.69
CA SER A 53 -7.74 -5.25 -5.14
C SER A 53 -7.45 -6.75 -5.00
N SER A 54 -6.18 -7.14 -5.13
CA SER A 54 -5.75 -8.53 -5.01
C SER A 54 -5.50 -8.97 -3.56
N LEU A 55 -5.01 -8.05 -2.71
CA LEU A 55 -4.60 -8.33 -1.32
C LEU A 55 -5.67 -7.95 -0.29
N ASN A 56 -6.64 -7.15 -0.69
CA ASN A 56 -7.74 -6.63 0.11
C ASN A 56 -7.29 -5.91 1.39
N ALA A 57 -6.22 -5.10 1.27
CA ALA A 57 -5.72 -4.26 2.36
C ALA A 57 -6.62 -3.05 2.59
N ASN A 58 -6.75 -2.61 3.84
CA ASN A 58 -7.62 -1.49 4.21
C ASN A 58 -6.93 -0.12 4.02
N TYR A 59 -5.61 -0.10 3.95
CA TYR A 59 -4.83 1.13 3.85
C TYR A 59 -3.81 1.06 2.71
N MET A 60 -3.57 2.22 2.09
CA MET A 60 -2.57 2.40 1.05
C MET A 60 -1.76 3.65 1.33
N VAL A 61 -0.46 3.60 1.04
CA VAL A 61 0.44 4.75 1.12
C VAL A 61 1.29 4.82 -0.14
N ILE A 62 1.43 6.03 -0.69
CA ILE A 62 2.42 6.32 -1.73
C ILE A 62 3.36 7.38 -1.18
N THR A 63 4.67 7.17 -1.30
CA THR A 63 5.66 8.16 -0.90
C THR A 63 6.82 8.26 -1.87
N ASN A 64 7.37 9.45 -2.02
CA ASN A 64 8.68 9.67 -2.64
C ASN A 64 9.65 10.34 -1.65
N GLY A 65 9.43 10.20 -0.34
CA GLY A 65 10.22 10.88 0.70
C GLY A 65 9.87 12.35 0.89
N ASN A 66 9.69 13.12 -0.19
CA ASN A 66 9.28 14.53 -0.13
C ASN A 66 7.78 14.70 0.08
N LYS A 67 6.99 13.80 -0.49
CA LYS A 67 5.53 13.80 -0.42
C LYS A 67 5.06 12.40 -0.07
N THR A 68 4.12 12.33 0.87
CA THR A 68 3.44 11.10 1.28
C THR A 68 1.95 11.31 1.17
N ILE A 69 1.26 10.35 0.55
CA ILE A 69 -0.19 10.36 0.35
C ILE A 69 -0.76 9.08 0.94
N CYS A 70 -1.73 9.21 1.83
CA CYS A 70 -2.31 8.12 2.59
C CYS A 70 -3.79 7.94 2.23
N PHE A 71 -4.24 6.69 2.10
CA PHE A 71 -5.62 6.36 1.77
C PHE A 71 -6.18 5.31 2.72
N ASN A 72 -7.48 5.43 3.00
CA ASN A 72 -8.29 4.42 3.67
C ASN A 72 -9.34 3.88 2.68
N ILE A 73 -9.42 2.56 2.55
CA ILE A 73 -10.46 1.87 1.80
C ILE A 73 -11.51 1.37 2.78
N LYS A 74 -12.72 1.92 2.67
CA LYS A 74 -13.89 1.46 3.43
C LYS A 74 -15.09 1.37 2.50
N ASN A 75 -15.79 0.24 2.53
CA ASN A 75 -16.96 -0.01 1.68
C ASN A 75 -16.70 0.27 0.19
N ASN A 76 -15.56 -0.20 -0.32
CA ASN A 76 -15.06 0.04 -1.68
C ASN A 76 -14.88 1.52 -2.07
N LYS A 77 -14.86 2.43 -1.09
CA LYS A 77 -14.55 3.84 -1.30
C LYS A 77 -13.14 4.14 -0.81
N ILE A 78 -12.37 4.78 -1.68
CA ILE A 78 -11.03 5.27 -1.37
C ILE A 78 -11.15 6.70 -0.83
N ASN A 79 -10.71 6.90 0.40
CA ASN A 79 -10.73 8.20 1.06
C ASN A 79 -9.30 8.65 1.34
N LEU A 80 -8.98 9.90 0.97
CA LEU A 80 -7.72 10.52 1.34
C LEU A 80 -7.72 10.79 2.86
N ILE A 81 -6.65 10.38 3.54
CA ILE A 81 -6.48 10.59 4.98
C ILE A 81 -5.15 11.27 5.26
N LYS A 82 -5.08 12.01 6.37
CA LYS A 82 -3.86 12.75 6.74
C LYS A 82 -2.73 11.83 7.25
N LYS A 83 -3.09 10.74 7.92
CA LYS A 83 -2.15 9.77 8.51
C LYS A 83 -2.78 8.40 8.60
N ILE A 84 -1.95 7.36 8.53
CA ILE A 84 -2.35 5.97 8.83
C ILE A 84 -2.51 5.84 10.37
N PRO A 85 -3.51 5.07 10.85
CA PRO A 85 -3.66 4.77 12.27
C PRO A 85 -2.45 4.01 12.84
N LEU A 86 -2.31 4.02 14.16
CA LEU A 86 -1.30 3.20 14.83
C LEU A 86 -1.66 1.71 14.65
N TYR A 87 -0.66 0.84 14.56
CA TYR A 87 -0.88 -0.61 14.37
C TYR A 87 -1.83 -1.23 15.41
N ARG A 88 -1.90 -0.68 16.63
CA ARG A 88 -2.81 -1.16 17.70
C ARG A 88 -4.27 -0.79 17.47
N GLU A 89 -4.55 0.11 16.53
CA GLU A 89 -5.87 0.63 16.21
C GLU A 89 -6.46 -0.04 14.94
N VAL A 90 -5.77 -1.07 14.39
CA VAL A 90 -6.06 -1.72 13.09
C VAL A 90 -6.29 -3.22 13.22
#